data_AF-A0A5C8L1N7-F1
#
_entry.id   AF-A0A5C8L1N7-F1
#
_cell.length_a   1.000
_cell.length_b   1.000
_cell.length_c   1.000
_cell.angle_alpha   90.00
_cell.angle_beta   90.00
_cell.angle_gamma   90.00
#
_symmetry.space_group_name_H-M   'P 1'
#
loop_
_entity.id
_entity.type
_entity.pdbx_description
1 polymer ?
#
loop_
_entity_poly.entity_id
_entity_poly.type
_entity_poly.pdbx_seq_one_letter_code
_entity_poly.pdbx_strand_id
1 'polypeptide(L)'
;MEEVSNNIYKNWDKSRELLIQDDAFMDYPEIDMEKYADRTMPLLEIIGYERVMRYRILRQADVLLLMYLLNDKFDKTQKLTAYNFYEPITTHDSSLSFNTHCIMAVELGMKEKAVDYFFKTCRLDLDDEQDTAASGLHGASLGGTWQAVVNGFGGLRVIEGQLHLAPIIPEKWKKLSFNIHFNGRLIGISITEKATEVKLISGDGIELFINRNSVKI
;
A
#
# COMPACT_ATOMS: atom_id res chain seq x y z
N MET A 1 0.65 30.37 -3.54
CA MET A 1 0.68 28.90 -3.33
C MET A 1 -0.67 28.40 -2.81
N GLU A 2 -1.26 29.02 -1.80
CA GLU A 2 -2.60 28.64 -1.30
C GLU A 2 -3.69 28.71 -2.38
N GLU A 3 -3.74 29.79 -3.17
CA GLU A 3 -4.71 29.92 -4.27
C GLU A 3 -4.62 28.77 -5.28
N VAL A 4 -3.40 28.39 -5.68
CA VAL A 4 -3.20 27.25 -6.58
C VAL A 4 -3.64 25.95 -5.92
N SER A 5 -3.20 25.69 -4.68
CA SER A 5 -3.56 24.48 -3.93
C SER A 5 -5.08 24.32 -3.78
N ASN A 6 -5.80 25.41 -3.54
CA ASN A 6 -7.25 25.39 -3.37
C ASN A 6 -8.01 25.19 -4.67
N ASN A 7 -7.38 25.48 -5.81
CA ASN A 7 -7.99 25.41 -7.14
C ASN A 7 -7.41 24.29 -8.03
N ILE A 8 -6.54 23.42 -7.51
CA ILE A 8 -6.08 22.23 -8.25
C ILE A 8 -7.30 21.38 -8.62
N TYR A 9 -7.44 21.13 -9.91
CA TYR A 9 -8.44 20.21 -10.44
C TYR A 9 -8.20 18.80 -9.90
N LYS A 10 -9.28 18.16 -9.46
CA LYS A 10 -9.29 16.77 -8.99
C LYS A 10 -10.28 16.04 -9.88
N ASN A 11 -9.80 15.04 -10.60
CA ASN A 11 -10.61 14.27 -11.54
C ASN A 11 -11.53 13.27 -10.80
N TRP A 12 -12.47 13.80 -10.02
CA TRP A 12 -13.40 13.03 -9.20
C TRP A 12 -14.68 12.72 -9.97
N ASP A 13 -14.90 11.45 -10.28
CA ASP A 13 -16.15 10.96 -10.85
C ASP A 13 -17.16 10.75 -9.72
N LYS A 14 -18.13 11.67 -9.62
CA LYS A 14 -19.21 11.61 -8.63
C LYS A 14 -20.13 10.40 -8.78
N SER A 15 -20.33 9.90 -9.99
CA SER A 15 -21.23 8.77 -10.24
C SER A 15 -20.63 7.44 -9.79
N ARG A 16 -19.30 7.33 -9.82
CA ARG A 16 -18.53 6.16 -9.41
C ARG A 16 -17.96 6.28 -7.99
N GLU A 17 -18.04 7.47 -7.39
CA GLU A 17 -17.34 7.81 -6.14
C GLU A 17 -15.84 7.46 -6.22
N LEU A 18 -15.21 7.84 -7.34
CA LEU A 18 -13.88 7.38 -7.71
C LEU A 18 -13.01 8.55 -8.17
N LEU A 19 -11.77 8.61 -7.69
CA LEU A 19 -10.75 9.47 -8.29
C LEU A 19 -10.21 8.76 -9.54
N ILE A 20 -10.42 9.39 -10.70
CA ILE A 20 -9.93 8.90 -11.99
C ILE A 20 -8.46 9.31 -12.16
N GLN A 21 -7.63 8.37 -12.59
CA GLN A 21 -6.17 8.53 -12.66
C GLN A 21 -5.73 9.72 -13.53
N ASP A 22 -6.31 9.83 -14.73
CA ASP A 22 -6.06 10.93 -15.67
C ASP A 22 -7.31 11.20 -16.51
N ASP A 23 -7.33 12.34 -17.20
CA ASP A 23 -8.51 12.82 -17.94
C ASP A 23 -8.97 11.87 -19.06
N ALA A 24 -8.05 11.11 -19.66
CA ALA A 24 -8.35 10.16 -20.74
C ALA A 24 -8.53 8.72 -20.25
N PHE A 25 -8.32 8.44 -18.97
CA PHE A 25 -8.25 7.08 -18.43
C PHE A 25 -9.49 6.24 -18.77
N MET A 26 -10.67 6.87 -18.72
CA MET A 26 -11.95 6.21 -18.97
C MET A 26 -12.27 6.02 -20.46
N ASP A 27 -11.55 6.70 -21.35
CA ASP A 27 -11.70 6.58 -22.80
C ASP A 27 -10.92 5.38 -23.36
N TYR A 28 -9.92 4.88 -22.62
CA TYR A 28 -9.16 3.71 -23.04
C TYR A 28 -10.01 2.42 -22.95
N PRO A 29 -9.93 1.54 -23.97
CA PRO A 29 -10.55 0.23 -23.89
C PRO A 29 -9.98 -0.61 -22.76
N GLU A 30 -10.80 -1.51 -22.23
CA GLU A 30 -10.35 -2.56 -21.32
C GLU A 30 -9.57 -3.64 -22.07
N ILE A 31 -8.65 -4.29 -21.37
CA ILE A 31 -8.03 -5.53 -21.80
C ILE A 31 -8.46 -6.65 -20.86
N ASP A 32 -8.72 -7.81 -21.43
CA ASP A 32 -9.03 -9.02 -20.67
C ASP A 32 -7.75 -9.54 -20.01
N MET A 33 -7.57 -9.20 -18.73
CA MET A 33 -6.41 -9.57 -17.92
C MET A 33 -6.34 -11.08 -17.64
N GLU A 34 -7.47 -11.80 -17.68
CA GLU A 34 -7.50 -13.25 -17.43
C GLU A 34 -6.70 -14.02 -18.49
N LYS A 35 -6.69 -13.53 -19.74
CA LYS A 35 -5.86 -14.09 -20.82
C LYS A 35 -4.36 -14.05 -20.54
N TYR A 36 -3.94 -13.25 -19.58
CA TYR A 36 -2.55 -13.03 -19.22
C TYR A 36 -2.26 -13.40 -17.76
N ALA A 37 -3.16 -14.16 -17.10
CA ALA A 37 -3.01 -14.53 -15.70
C ALA A 37 -1.78 -15.42 -15.44
N ASP A 38 -1.48 -16.35 -16.37
CA ASP A 38 -0.36 -17.29 -16.26
C ASP A 38 0.93 -16.76 -16.93
N ARG A 39 1.02 -15.46 -17.19
CA ARG A 39 2.19 -14.88 -17.85
C ARG A 39 3.41 -14.94 -16.93
N THR A 40 4.57 -15.24 -17.50
CA THR A 40 5.86 -15.25 -16.79
C THR A 40 6.70 -14.00 -17.05
N MET A 41 6.23 -13.07 -17.88
CA MET A 41 6.94 -11.83 -18.21
C MET A 41 6.00 -10.63 -18.13
N PRO A 42 6.54 -9.41 -17.95
CA PRO A 42 5.75 -8.19 -17.93
C PRO A 42 4.81 -8.06 -19.14
N LEU A 43 3.62 -7.48 -18.93
CA LEU A 43 2.64 -7.34 -20.02
C LEU A 43 3.19 -6.48 -21.18
N LEU A 44 4.04 -5.50 -20.85
CA LEU A 44 4.78 -4.67 -21.81
C LEU A 44 5.58 -5.52 -22.81
N GLU A 45 6.23 -6.59 -22.35
CA GLU A 45 7.06 -7.47 -23.21
C GLU A 45 6.19 -8.36 -24.11
N ILE A 46 4.95 -8.67 -23.70
CA ILE A 46 4.05 -9.56 -24.42
C ILE A 46 3.32 -8.82 -25.56
N ILE A 47 2.75 -7.65 -25.25
CA ILE A 47 1.90 -6.93 -26.21
C ILE A 47 2.57 -5.68 -26.79
N GLY A 48 3.72 -5.29 -26.27
CA GLY A 48 4.51 -4.15 -26.75
C GLY A 48 4.02 -2.79 -26.22
N TYR A 49 4.94 -1.83 -26.20
CA TYR A 49 4.77 -0.49 -25.65
C TYR A 49 3.54 0.25 -26.21
N GLU A 50 3.37 0.28 -27.53
CA GLU A 50 2.25 1.00 -28.14
C GLU A 50 0.88 0.45 -27.75
N ARG A 51 0.78 -0.86 -27.45
CA ARG A 51 -0.49 -1.47 -27.05
C ARG A 51 -0.78 -1.23 -25.60
N VAL A 52 0.19 -1.41 -24.69
CA VAL A 52 -0.04 -1.16 -23.25
C VAL A 52 -0.48 0.28 -22.98
N MET A 53 0.03 1.25 -23.75
CA MET A 53 -0.34 2.67 -23.62
C MET A 53 -1.75 3.00 -24.15
N ARG A 54 -2.45 2.05 -24.76
CA ARG A 54 -3.79 2.23 -25.33
C ARG A 54 -4.87 1.45 -24.59
N TYR A 55 -4.52 0.75 -23.51
CA TYR A 55 -5.47 0.01 -22.68
C TYR A 55 -5.57 0.63 -21.30
N ARG A 56 -6.74 0.47 -20.68
CA ARG A 56 -7.00 0.89 -19.31
C ARG A 56 -6.39 -0.12 -18.32
N ILE A 57 -5.07 -0.06 -18.19
CA ILE A 57 -4.27 -0.90 -17.31
C ILE A 57 -3.25 -0.08 -16.54
N LEU A 58 -2.82 -0.62 -15.41
CA LEU A 58 -1.84 -0.01 -14.52
C LEU A 58 -0.62 -0.90 -14.38
N ARG A 59 0.59 -0.34 -14.54
CA ARG A 59 1.82 -1.11 -14.22
C ARG A 59 1.94 -1.37 -12.71
N GLN A 60 1.54 -0.39 -11.91
CA GLN A 60 1.69 -0.36 -10.46
C GLN A 60 0.64 0.54 -9.81
N ALA A 61 0.62 0.60 -8.48
CA ALA A 61 -0.25 1.51 -7.76
C ALA A 61 -0.01 2.98 -8.18
N ASP A 62 -1.11 3.67 -8.52
CA ASP A 62 -1.14 5.10 -8.84
C ASP A 62 -2.12 5.81 -7.88
N VAL A 63 -3.43 5.79 -8.18
CA VAL A 63 -4.46 6.36 -7.28
C VAL A 63 -4.43 5.72 -5.89
N LEU A 64 -4.18 4.40 -5.81
CA LEU A 64 -4.04 3.72 -4.53
C LEU A 64 -2.82 4.19 -3.73
N LEU A 65 -1.72 4.55 -4.41
CA LEU A 65 -0.55 5.12 -3.75
C LEU A 65 -0.87 6.52 -3.20
N LEU A 66 -1.58 7.35 -3.97
CA LEU A 66 -2.06 8.65 -3.49
C LEU A 66 -2.94 8.50 -2.24
N MET A 67 -3.90 7.57 -2.28
CA MET A 67 -4.80 7.31 -1.16
C MET A 67 -4.09 6.76 0.07
N TYR A 68 -3.00 6.01 -0.11
CA TYR A 68 -2.14 5.58 0.99
C TYR A 68 -1.34 6.75 1.58
N LEU A 69 -0.69 7.56 0.73
CA LEU A 69 0.17 8.66 1.19
C LEU A 69 -0.63 9.80 1.83
N LEU A 70 -1.82 10.09 1.32
CA LEU A 70 -2.76 11.09 1.85
C LEU A 70 -3.91 10.40 2.58
N ASN A 71 -3.57 9.47 3.46
CA ASN A 71 -4.50 8.53 4.11
C ASN A 71 -5.71 9.19 4.78
N ASP A 72 -5.54 10.38 5.34
CA ASP A 72 -6.53 11.16 6.06
C ASP A 72 -7.49 11.94 5.14
N LYS A 73 -7.20 11.99 3.84
CA LYS A 73 -8.03 12.70 2.84
C LYS A 73 -9.09 11.84 2.19
N PHE A 74 -9.07 10.54 2.44
CA PHE A 74 -10.00 9.57 1.86
C PHE A 74 -10.58 8.68 2.95
N ASP A 75 -11.90 8.49 2.91
CA ASP A 75 -12.55 7.55 3.83
C ASP A 75 -12.38 6.09 3.36
N LYS A 76 -12.77 5.16 4.23
CA LYS A 76 -12.63 3.72 3.97
C LYS A 76 -13.46 3.26 2.75
N THR A 77 -14.62 3.86 2.52
CA THR A 77 -15.51 3.51 1.41
C THR A 77 -14.88 3.93 0.10
N GLN A 78 -14.37 5.17 0.01
CA GLN A 78 -13.66 5.67 -1.18
C GLN A 78 -12.43 4.81 -1.51
N LYS A 79 -11.66 4.43 -0.48
CA LYS A 79 -10.51 3.52 -0.66
C LYS A 79 -10.93 2.15 -1.16
N LEU A 80 -12.03 1.60 -0.65
CA LEU A 80 -12.56 0.31 -1.09
C LEU A 80 -13.02 0.37 -2.55
N THR A 81 -13.75 1.42 -2.92
CA THR A 81 -14.20 1.66 -4.30
C THR A 81 -13.00 1.77 -5.25
N ALA A 82 -11.99 2.57 -4.90
CA ALA A 82 -10.79 2.69 -5.69
C ALA A 82 -10.01 1.38 -5.79
N TYR A 83 -9.89 0.64 -4.68
CA TYR A 83 -9.17 -0.63 -4.66
C TYR A 83 -9.83 -1.66 -5.57
N ASN A 84 -11.15 -1.84 -5.45
CA ASN A 84 -11.91 -2.77 -6.29
C ASN A 84 -11.88 -2.39 -7.78
N PHE A 85 -11.70 -1.10 -8.10
CA PHE A 85 -11.60 -0.62 -9.47
C PHE A 85 -10.19 -0.79 -10.06
N TYR A 86 -9.15 -0.37 -9.34
CA TYR A 86 -7.78 -0.29 -9.87
C TYR A 86 -6.97 -1.57 -9.70
N GLU A 87 -7.20 -2.35 -8.66
CA GLU A 87 -6.39 -3.55 -8.42
C GLU A 87 -6.56 -4.61 -9.53
N PRO A 88 -7.78 -4.93 -10.02
CA PRO A 88 -7.95 -5.96 -11.06
C PRO A 88 -7.29 -5.62 -12.40
N ILE A 89 -7.09 -4.32 -12.66
CA ILE A 89 -6.43 -3.83 -13.89
C ILE A 89 -4.95 -3.48 -13.66
N THR A 90 -4.41 -3.74 -12.47
CA THR A 90 -2.99 -3.55 -12.18
C THR A 90 -2.20 -4.80 -12.54
N THR A 91 -1.25 -4.65 -13.46
CA THR A 91 -0.40 -5.73 -13.97
C THR A 91 0.61 -6.20 -12.92
N HIS A 92 0.99 -5.32 -11.99
CA HIS A 92 2.04 -5.54 -10.99
C HIS A 92 3.44 -5.82 -11.59
N ASP A 93 3.72 -5.33 -12.80
CA ASP A 93 5.02 -5.49 -13.48
C ASP A 93 6.11 -4.54 -12.94
N SER A 94 5.98 -4.13 -11.68
CA SER A 94 6.91 -3.26 -10.97
C SER A 94 7.03 -3.74 -9.53
N SER A 95 8.27 -3.81 -9.06
CA SER A 95 8.62 -4.22 -7.69
C SER A 95 7.98 -3.33 -6.60
N LEU A 96 7.55 -2.12 -6.95
CA LEU A 96 6.84 -1.19 -6.07
C LEU A 96 5.34 -1.50 -5.92
N SER A 97 4.77 -2.35 -6.77
CA SER A 97 3.32 -2.50 -6.85
C SER A 97 2.74 -3.23 -5.64
N PHE A 98 3.31 -4.39 -5.27
CA PHE A 98 2.72 -5.26 -4.25
C PHE A 98 2.71 -4.66 -2.84
N ASN A 99 3.71 -3.87 -2.46
CA ASN A 99 3.74 -3.28 -1.11
C ASN A 99 2.55 -2.33 -0.85
N THR A 100 2.17 -1.51 -1.83
CA THR A 100 1.10 -0.52 -1.67
C THR A 100 -0.24 -1.23 -1.65
N HIS A 101 -0.43 -2.22 -2.52
CA HIS A 101 -1.62 -3.06 -2.52
C HIS A 101 -1.73 -3.87 -1.22
N CYS A 102 -0.61 -4.38 -0.67
CA CYS A 102 -0.58 -5.02 0.64
C CYS A 102 -1.09 -4.06 1.73
N ILE A 103 -0.54 -2.85 1.82
CA ILE A 103 -0.93 -1.87 2.85
C ILE A 103 -2.42 -1.51 2.73
N MET A 104 -2.89 -1.25 1.51
CA MET A 104 -4.30 -0.97 1.25
C MET A 104 -5.21 -2.15 1.59
N ALA A 105 -4.82 -3.38 1.22
CA ALA A 105 -5.55 -4.60 1.55
C ALA A 105 -5.68 -4.78 3.07
N VAL A 106 -4.60 -4.52 3.83
CA VAL A 106 -4.65 -4.54 5.30
C VAL A 106 -5.66 -3.53 5.81
N GLU A 107 -5.57 -2.26 5.39
CA GLU A 107 -6.46 -1.18 5.84
C GLU A 107 -7.94 -1.45 5.53
N LEU A 108 -8.21 -2.10 4.40
CA LEU A 108 -9.55 -2.51 3.98
C LEU A 108 -10.06 -3.76 4.71
N GLY A 109 -9.19 -4.49 5.42
CA GLY A 109 -9.52 -5.72 6.15
C GLY A 109 -9.46 -6.99 5.30
N MET A 110 -8.86 -6.92 4.11
CA MET A 110 -8.67 -8.04 3.19
C MET A 110 -7.44 -8.86 3.59
N LYS A 111 -7.51 -9.54 4.73
CA LYS A 111 -6.35 -10.17 5.40
C LYS A 111 -5.60 -11.17 4.52
N GLU A 112 -6.31 -12.08 3.85
CA GLU A 112 -5.68 -13.11 3.01
C GLU A 112 -4.93 -12.47 1.83
N LYS A 113 -5.62 -11.58 1.10
CA LYS A 113 -5.03 -10.83 -0.01
C LYS A 113 -3.82 -9.99 0.42
N ALA A 114 -3.86 -9.39 1.60
CA ALA A 114 -2.73 -8.67 2.16
C ALA A 114 -1.52 -9.58 2.42
N VAL A 115 -1.75 -10.78 2.97
CA VAL A 115 -0.67 -11.76 3.20
C VAL A 115 -0.07 -12.24 1.88
N ASP A 116 -0.89 -12.47 0.86
CA ASP A 116 -0.41 -12.89 -0.46
C ASP A 116 0.49 -11.81 -1.08
N TYR A 117 0.07 -10.55 -1.06
CA TYR A 117 0.93 -9.45 -1.52
C TYR A 117 2.17 -9.24 -0.67
N PHE A 118 2.08 -9.45 0.64
CA PHE A 118 3.22 -9.39 1.52
C PHE A 118 4.29 -10.41 1.10
N PHE A 119 3.90 -11.65 0.80
CA PHE A 119 4.83 -12.65 0.31
C PHE A 119 5.42 -12.29 -1.06
N LYS A 120 4.60 -11.81 -1.99
CA LYS A 120 5.08 -11.34 -3.31
C LYS A 120 6.10 -10.19 -3.21
N THR A 121 5.94 -9.27 -2.24
CA THR A 121 6.94 -8.19 -2.06
C THR A 121 8.19 -8.67 -1.33
N CYS A 122 8.07 -9.49 -0.27
CA CYS A 122 9.21 -9.86 0.57
C CYS A 122 10.07 -10.98 0.00
N ARG A 123 9.52 -11.75 -0.95
CA ARG A 123 10.21 -12.85 -1.63
C ARG A 123 10.59 -12.54 -3.07
N LEU A 124 10.27 -11.34 -3.57
CA LEU A 124 10.52 -10.92 -4.96
C LEU A 124 11.91 -11.32 -5.48
N ASP A 125 12.96 -10.90 -4.78
CA ASP A 125 14.36 -11.19 -5.16
C ASP A 125 14.81 -12.60 -4.75
N LEU A 126 14.16 -13.20 -3.73
CA LEU A 126 14.55 -14.52 -3.20
C LEU A 126 14.06 -15.67 -4.09
N ASP A 127 12.88 -15.51 -4.68
CA ASP A 127 12.25 -16.48 -5.56
C ASP A 127 12.42 -16.10 -7.05
N ASP A 128 13.10 -14.98 -7.32
CA ASP A 128 13.28 -14.40 -8.66
C ASP A 128 11.96 -14.28 -9.45
N GLU A 129 10.89 -13.85 -8.78
CA GLU A 129 9.51 -13.81 -9.31
C GLU A 129 9.36 -12.96 -10.59
N GLN A 130 10.36 -12.13 -10.91
CA GLN A 130 10.38 -11.27 -12.10
C GLN A 130 11.55 -11.59 -13.04
N ASP A 131 12.26 -12.70 -12.85
CA ASP A 131 13.44 -13.11 -13.65
C ASP A 131 14.48 -11.97 -13.84
N THR A 132 14.68 -11.17 -12.79
CA THR A 132 15.48 -9.93 -12.82
C THR A 132 16.50 -9.83 -11.71
N ALA A 133 16.58 -10.80 -10.80
CA ALA A 133 17.54 -10.80 -9.69
C ALA A 133 19.00 -10.71 -10.16
N ALA A 134 19.32 -11.25 -11.34
CA ALA A 134 20.64 -11.14 -11.97
C ALA A 134 21.05 -9.68 -12.29
N SER A 135 20.07 -8.78 -12.44
CA SER A 135 20.30 -7.34 -12.69
C SER A 135 20.53 -6.54 -11.41
N GLY A 136 20.39 -7.17 -10.23
CA GLY A 136 20.56 -6.55 -8.92
C GLY A 136 19.31 -6.60 -8.05
N LEU A 137 19.45 -6.16 -6.80
CA LEU A 137 18.35 -6.17 -5.82
C LEU A 137 17.36 -5.02 -6.05
N HIS A 138 16.08 -5.29 -5.80
CA HIS A 138 15.04 -4.27 -5.87
C HIS A 138 14.97 -3.47 -4.56
N GLY A 139 15.88 -2.50 -4.39
CA GLY A 139 15.97 -1.69 -3.17
C GLY A 139 14.65 -1.03 -2.72
N ALA A 140 13.83 -0.59 -3.69
CA ALA A 140 12.50 -0.04 -3.41
C ALA A 140 11.54 -1.08 -2.83
N SER A 141 11.58 -2.34 -3.31
CA SER A 141 10.78 -3.45 -2.77
C SER A 141 11.25 -3.87 -1.38
N LEU A 142 12.56 -3.82 -1.10
CA LEU A 142 13.09 -4.09 0.24
C LEU A 142 12.54 -3.07 1.26
N GLY A 143 12.54 -1.79 0.91
CA GLY A 143 11.88 -0.74 1.72
C GLY A 143 10.36 -0.94 1.79
N GLY A 144 9.73 -1.35 0.69
CA GLY A 144 8.31 -1.68 0.62
C GLY A 144 7.90 -2.85 1.53
N THR A 145 8.76 -3.85 1.68
CA THR A 145 8.57 -4.99 2.58
C THR A 145 8.50 -4.52 4.03
N TRP A 146 9.41 -3.64 4.44
CA TRP A 146 9.36 -3.05 5.77
C TRP A 146 8.09 -2.20 5.98
N GLN A 147 7.70 -1.41 4.97
CA GLN A 147 6.48 -0.61 5.03
C GLN A 147 5.21 -1.48 5.10
N ALA A 148 5.15 -2.59 4.38
CA ALA A 148 4.03 -3.54 4.47
C ALA A 148 3.88 -4.10 5.90
N VAL A 149 4.99 -4.33 6.60
CA VAL A 149 4.98 -4.74 8.01
C VAL A 149 4.53 -3.60 8.93
N VAL A 150 5.18 -2.43 8.85
CA VAL A 150 4.99 -1.35 9.83
C VAL A 150 3.74 -0.52 9.54
N ASN A 151 3.59 -0.08 8.30
CA ASN A 151 2.48 0.74 7.84
C ASN A 151 1.27 -0.13 7.45
N GLY A 152 1.48 -1.35 6.96
CA GLY A 152 0.39 -2.31 6.70
C GLY A 152 -0.07 -2.96 8.01
N PHE A 153 0.52 -4.10 8.37
CA PHE A 153 0.08 -4.91 9.51
C PHE A 153 0.20 -4.21 10.88
N GLY A 154 1.20 -3.37 11.08
CA GLY A 154 1.31 -2.51 12.26
C GLY A 154 0.31 -1.34 12.26
N GLY A 155 -0.25 -1.01 11.10
CA GLY A 155 -1.17 0.11 10.91
C GLY A 155 -0.59 1.46 11.31
N LEU A 156 0.73 1.61 11.24
CA LEU A 156 1.40 2.84 11.66
C LEU A 156 1.12 3.99 10.70
N ARG A 157 0.67 5.12 11.23
CA ARG A 157 0.49 6.39 10.53
C ARG A 157 0.93 7.56 11.42
N VAL A 158 1.35 8.64 10.77
CA VAL A 158 1.51 9.94 11.43
C VAL A 158 0.37 10.84 10.97
N ILE A 159 -0.50 11.23 11.89
CA ILE A 159 -1.66 12.10 11.60
C ILE A 159 -1.50 13.33 12.49
N GLU A 160 -1.45 14.51 11.88
CA GLU A 160 -1.28 15.79 12.61
C GLU A 160 -0.08 15.78 13.60
N GLY A 161 1.00 15.08 13.23
CA GLY A 161 2.22 14.98 14.05
C GLY A 161 2.15 13.95 15.19
N GLN A 162 1.06 13.19 15.31
CA GLN A 162 0.88 12.16 16.33
C GLN A 162 1.01 10.75 15.74
N LEU A 163 1.49 9.80 16.54
CA LEU A 163 1.59 8.39 16.13
C LEU A 163 0.26 7.68 16.33
N HIS A 164 -0.22 7.04 15.27
CA HIS A 164 -1.40 6.18 15.28
C HIS A 164 -1.03 4.76 14.87
N LEU A 165 -1.57 3.78 15.58
CA LEU A 165 -1.49 2.35 15.27
C LEU A 165 -2.90 1.80 15.08
N ALA A 166 -3.10 1.10 13.96
CA ALA A 166 -4.31 0.32 13.66
C ALA A 166 -3.92 -1.13 13.32
N PRO A 167 -3.40 -1.90 14.28
CA PRO A 167 -2.73 -3.16 14.01
C PRO A 167 -3.72 -4.24 13.57
N ILE A 168 -3.31 -5.01 12.55
CA ILE A 168 -4.03 -6.18 12.04
C ILE A 168 -3.01 -7.30 11.91
N ILE A 169 -3.20 -8.36 12.70
CA ILE A 169 -2.36 -9.55 12.65
C ILE A 169 -3.04 -10.64 11.80
N PRO A 170 -2.33 -11.23 10.82
CA PRO A 170 -2.80 -12.42 10.11
C PRO A 170 -3.00 -13.61 11.07
N GLU A 171 -3.97 -14.47 10.78
CA GLU A 171 -4.34 -15.59 11.67
C GLU A 171 -3.18 -16.55 11.97
N LYS A 172 -2.28 -16.75 11.01
CA LYS A 172 -1.12 -17.63 11.17
C LYS A 172 0.02 -17.01 11.97
N TRP A 173 -0.02 -15.71 12.24
CA TRP A 173 1.05 -15.00 12.93
C TRP A 173 0.74 -14.93 14.43
N LYS A 174 1.61 -15.53 15.26
CA LYS A 174 1.45 -15.48 16.72
C LYS A 174 1.80 -14.12 17.31
N LYS A 175 2.75 -13.43 16.68
CA LYS A 175 3.30 -12.15 17.14
C LYS A 175 3.94 -11.40 15.98
N LEU A 176 3.76 -10.09 15.96
CA LEU A 176 4.54 -9.15 15.15
C LEU A 176 5.26 -8.18 16.10
N SER A 177 6.53 -7.88 15.87
CA SER A 177 7.26 -6.89 16.68
C SER A 177 8.25 -6.12 15.86
N PHE A 178 8.34 -4.82 16.12
CA PHE A 178 9.27 -3.91 15.46
C PHE A 178 9.54 -2.70 16.34
N ASN A 179 10.62 -1.99 16.02
CA ASN A 179 10.98 -0.73 16.67
C ASN A 179 10.92 0.41 15.66
N ILE A 180 10.59 1.61 16.14
CA ILE A 180 10.63 2.84 15.34
C ILE A 180 11.39 3.94 16.09
N HIS A 181 11.99 4.84 15.32
CA HIS A 181 12.44 6.13 15.81
C HIS A 181 11.41 7.20 15.44
N PHE A 182 10.95 7.97 16.43
CA PHE A 182 10.00 9.06 16.20
C PHE A 182 10.33 10.25 17.11
N ASN A 183 10.63 11.41 16.51
CA ASN A 183 10.96 12.65 17.23
C ASN A 183 11.97 12.44 18.38
N GLY A 184 13.09 11.76 18.10
CA GLY A 184 14.14 11.47 19.08
C GLY A 184 13.85 10.34 20.07
N ARG A 185 12.72 9.64 19.94
CA ARG A 185 12.32 8.53 20.82
C ARG A 185 12.49 7.20 20.10
N LEU A 186 12.96 6.17 20.82
CA LEU A 186 12.95 4.79 20.36
C LEU A 186 11.75 4.07 21.01
N ILE A 187 10.82 3.61 20.18
CA ILE A 187 9.58 2.97 20.64
C ILE A 187 9.55 1.54 20.11
N GLY A 188 9.33 0.57 21.00
CA GLY A 188 9.11 -0.82 20.66
C GLY A 188 7.62 -1.14 20.61
N ILE A 189 7.19 -1.82 19.54
CA ILE A 189 5.81 -2.24 19.31
C ILE A 189 5.77 -3.76 19.26
N SER A 190 4.81 -4.35 19.97
CA SER A 190 4.56 -5.79 20.03
C SER A 190 3.07 -6.06 19.87
N ILE A 191 2.69 -6.70 18.77
CA ILE A 191 1.31 -7.00 18.39
C ILE A 191 1.11 -8.51 18.48
N THR A 192 0.03 -8.91 19.13
CA THR A 192 -0.49 -10.29 19.17
C THR A 192 -1.98 -10.25 18.83
N GLU A 193 -2.60 -11.42 18.69
CA GLU A 193 -4.06 -11.52 18.54
C GLU A 193 -4.82 -10.86 19.71
N LYS A 194 -4.25 -10.90 20.92
CA LYS A 194 -4.94 -10.47 22.15
C LYS A 194 -4.70 -9.01 22.52
N ALA A 195 -3.51 -8.48 22.20
CA ALA A 195 -3.08 -7.18 22.67
C ALA A 195 -2.02 -6.56 21.76
N THR A 196 -2.00 -5.22 21.76
CA THR A 196 -0.90 -4.41 21.23
C THR A 196 -0.23 -3.71 22.39
N GLU A 197 1.05 -4.01 22.59
CA GLU A 197 1.90 -3.43 23.61
C GLU A 197 2.88 -2.44 22.96
N VAL A 198 3.01 -1.28 23.59
CA VAL A 198 3.96 -0.24 23.20
C VAL A 198 4.86 0.07 24.38
N LYS A 199 6.16 0.19 24.13
CA LYS A 199 7.17 0.47 25.15
C LYS A 199 8.08 1.59 24.69
N LEU A 200 8.22 2.63 25.51
CA LEU A 200 9.28 3.62 25.34
C LEU A 200 10.61 2.97 25.76
N ILE A 201 11.50 2.76 24.80
CA ILE A 201 12.82 2.18 25.03
C ILE A 201 13.80 3.28 25.45
N SER A 202 13.74 4.44 24.79
CA SER A 202 14.51 5.64 25.15
C SER A 202 13.85 6.93 24.64
N GLY A 203 14.17 8.05 25.29
CA GLY A 203 13.63 9.38 24.98
C GLY A 203 12.60 9.85 26.01
N ASP A 204 11.94 10.98 25.72
CA ASP A 204 10.90 11.56 26.59
C ASP A 204 9.54 10.89 26.38
N GLY A 205 8.68 10.96 27.41
CA GLY A 205 7.31 10.46 27.35
C GLY A 205 6.52 10.97 26.15
N ILE A 206 5.59 10.16 25.66
CA ILE A 206 4.79 10.45 24.47
C ILE A 206 3.36 9.90 24.61
N GLU A 207 2.42 10.62 24.01
CA GLU A 207 1.07 10.14 23.78
C GLU A 207 0.93 9.66 22.34
N LEU A 208 0.37 8.46 22.16
CA LEU A 208 0.08 7.85 20.87
C LEU A 208 -1.31 7.22 20.89
N PHE A 209 -1.82 6.82 19.73
CA PHE A 209 -3.14 6.22 19.61
C PHE A 209 -3.08 4.79 19.12
N ILE A 210 -3.77 3.88 19.81
CA ILE A 210 -4.01 2.50 19.36
C ILE A 210 -5.50 2.32 19.13
N ASN A 211 -5.92 2.04 17.90
CA ASN A 211 -7.33 1.91 17.53
C ASN A 211 -8.19 3.08 18.04
N ARG A 212 -7.67 4.31 17.90
CA ARG A 212 -8.27 5.59 18.36
C ARG A 212 -8.25 5.84 19.88
N ASN A 213 -7.76 4.91 20.69
CA ASN A 213 -7.59 5.11 22.13
C ASN A 213 -6.21 5.71 22.42
N SER A 214 -6.18 6.79 23.20
CA SER A 214 -4.93 7.40 23.65
C SER A 214 -4.19 6.50 24.65
N VAL A 215 -2.88 6.41 24.47
CA VAL A 215 -1.95 5.66 25.31
C VAL A 215 -0.73 6.53 25.58
N LYS A 216 -0.35 6.64 26.85
CA LYS A 216 0.84 7.38 27.30
C LYS A 216 1.91 6.39 27.74
N ILE A 217 3.13 6.55 27.22
CA ILE A 217 4.31 5.75 27.53
C ILE A 217 5.52 6.62 27.81
#